data_AF-A0A9P8T2K2-F1
#
_entry.id   AF-A0A9P8T2K2-F1
#
_cell.length_a   1.000
_cell.length_b   1.000
_cell.length_c   1.000
_cell.angle_alpha   90.00
_cell.angle_beta   90.00
_cell.angle_gamma   90.00
#
_symmetry.space_group_name_H-M   'P 1'
#
loop_
_entity.id
_entity.type
_entity.pdbx_description
1 polymer ?
#
loop_
_entity_poly.entity_id
_entity_poly.type
_entity_poly.pdbx_seq_one_letter_code
_entity_poly.pdbx_strand_id
1 'polypeptide(L)'
;MLFRRPIGRACVRPIFAPTTAVRGFQSVYHVESPIIDDSKLENRILGRAYNKFVPTHGFTKQSVDLAIADLQLRPENLGGLFGIGLQVSDVVNELIMYHLKHTRANLSRYHDEAGKLATEGAKVRFYMQKRLLDNVPIIKYYHQALGRMILPTNLGIFLTELHNLSDDITYYSGDKSNDFAWYSKRFALSSVFVQSELFMLGDTTPDYSATISFMNDRVSDIDTLGYAHIVQDEDLLLEKEPIIPTITVDHHIHTQNTYFIAVPELLRPIYDALLQIAPSKMVSSIRVSFPELEEQDEAEEFDDDEQLYKSSKAVLAQQDSKTIELHQTTLNNQNINFLLVPVFRSKLIYNLFASTLFQHFAISKLLCFATSELSGLHTLNKLVSQNYRLPEKPLLLKQVPDMQPPNFITGAAGALVSHANIYNVEVAAIAVSAEGAFQLDMEKFDISGLVDLAVIVDDYLGLKGDYVQIVKELAKVKKASSGSNALYI
;
A
#
# COMPACT_ATOMS: atom_id res chain seq x y z
N MET A 1 -41.78 -39.24 -43.27
CA MET A 1 -42.58 -38.05 -42.87
C MET A 1 -42.63 -38.03 -41.34
N LEU A 2 -42.00 -37.04 -40.70
CA LEU A 2 -42.67 -35.94 -39.98
C LEU A 2 -43.38 -36.43 -38.70
N PHE A 3 -43.22 -35.90 -37.47
CA PHE A 3 -42.61 -34.68 -36.98
C PHE A 3 -42.55 -34.77 -35.43
N ARG A 4 -41.47 -34.20 -34.86
CA ARG A 4 -41.40 -33.36 -33.63
C ARG A 4 -42.11 -33.78 -32.34
N ARG A 5 -41.30 -33.99 -31.28
CA ARG A 5 -41.59 -33.55 -29.91
C ARG A 5 -40.87 -32.22 -29.65
N PRO A 6 -41.50 -31.19 -29.08
CA PRO A 6 -40.80 -30.01 -28.58
C PRO A 6 -40.38 -30.19 -27.11
N ILE A 7 -39.29 -29.49 -26.84
CA ILE A 7 -38.54 -29.30 -25.60
C ILE A 7 -39.26 -28.26 -24.73
N GLY A 8 -39.14 -28.37 -23.40
CA GLY A 8 -39.46 -27.26 -22.50
C GLY A 8 -39.70 -27.64 -21.04
N ARG A 9 -38.70 -28.19 -20.34
CA ARG A 9 -38.65 -28.06 -18.87
C ARG A 9 -37.89 -26.77 -18.56
N ALA A 10 -38.61 -25.79 -18.03
CA ALA A 10 -38.03 -24.57 -17.50
C ALA A 10 -37.11 -24.91 -16.31
N CYS A 11 -35.80 -24.83 -16.51
CA CYS A 11 -34.86 -24.69 -15.41
C CYS A 11 -35.02 -23.28 -14.85
N VAL A 12 -35.62 -23.18 -13.67
CA VAL A 12 -35.60 -21.98 -12.83
C VAL A 12 -34.15 -21.70 -12.48
N ARG A 13 -33.56 -20.64 -13.04
CA ARG A 13 -32.25 -20.12 -12.61
C ARG A 13 -32.41 -19.60 -11.18
N PRO A 14 -31.51 -19.93 -10.24
CA PRO A 14 -31.47 -19.23 -8.97
C PRO A 14 -31.10 -17.77 -9.27
N ILE A 15 -31.94 -16.86 -8.78
CA ILE A 15 -31.67 -15.42 -8.76
C ILE A 15 -30.44 -15.26 -7.87
N PHE A 16 -29.31 -14.86 -8.47
CA PHE A 16 -28.13 -14.44 -7.72
C PHE A 16 -28.55 -13.23 -6.86
N ALA A 17 -28.50 -13.42 -5.54
CA ALA A 17 -28.53 -12.32 -4.58
C ALA A 17 -27.31 -11.42 -4.81
N PRO A 18 -27.40 -10.10 -4.52
CA PRO A 18 -26.24 -9.23 -4.62
C PRO A 18 -25.18 -9.73 -3.64
N THR A 19 -24.03 -10.13 -4.17
CA THR A 19 -22.84 -10.44 -3.39
C THR A 19 -22.41 -9.19 -2.64
N THR A 20 -22.72 -9.12 -1.35
CA THR A 20 -21.97 -8.30 -0.40
C THR A 20 -20.52 -8.75 -0.49
N ALA A 21 -19.65 -7.85 -0.94
CA ALA A 21 -18.22 -8.12 -0.98
C ALA A 21 -17.74 -8.35 0.46
N VAL A 22 -17.16 -9.54 0.71
CA VAL A 22 -16.59 -9.95 2.00
C VAL A 22 -15.08 -9.71 1.97
N ARG A 23 -14.50 -9.24 3.09
CA ARG A 23 -13.06 -8.95 3.19
C ARG A 23 -12.24 -10.21 2.92
N GLY A 24 -11.23 -10.12 2.06
CA GLY A 24 -10.34 -11.25 1.73
C GLY A 24 -9.29 -11.57 2.80
N PHE A 25 -9.24 -10.82 3.90
CA PHE A 25 -8.19 -10.95 4.91
C PHE A 25 -8.52 -11.94 6.04
N GLN A 26 -9.76 -12.40 6.13
CA GLN A 26 -10.17 -13.42 7.09
C GLN A 26 -10.66 -14.66 6.36
N SER A 27 -10.37 -15.84 6.90
CA SER A 27 -10.87 -17.10 6.34
C SER A 27 -12.39 -17.00 6.14
N VAL A 28 -12.91 -17.61 5.08
CA VAL A 28 -14.36 -17.69 4.77
C VAL A 28 -15.20 -18.20 5.97
N TYR A 29 -14.56 -18.84 6.95
CA TYR A 29 -15.17 -19.41 8.15
C TYR A 29 -15.16 -18.50 9.38
N HIS A 30 -14.52 -17.31 9.32
CA HIS A 30 -14.60 -16.32 10.39
C HIS A 30 -15.78 -15.40 10.15
N VAL A 31 -16.75 -15.42 11.07
CA VAL A 31 -17.80 -14.41 11.11
C VAL A 31 -17.14 -13.08 11.47
N GLU A 32 -17.19 -12.10 10.57
CA GLU A 32 -16.69 -10.76 10.87
C GLU A 32 -17.43 -10.22 12.09
N SER A 33 -16.68 -9.86 13.14
CA SER A 33 -17.25 -9.17 14.29
C SER A 33 -17.84 -7.85 13.82
N PRO A 34 -19.05 -7.48 14.26
CA PRO A 34 -19.68 -6.24 13.86
C PRO A 34 -18.82 -5.05 14.35
N ILE A 35 -18.74 -3.99 13.53
CA ILE A 35 -17.97 -2.76 13.85
C ILE A 35 -18.36 -2.20 15.24
N ILE A 36 -19.66 -2.28 15.56
CA ILE A 36 -20.19 -2.03 16.90
C ILE A 36 -21.08 -3.21 17.28
N ASP A 37 -20.88 -3.72 18.48
CA ASP A 37 -21.70 -4.77 19.07
C ASP A 37 -22.71 -4.15 20.05
N ASP A 38 -23.94 -3.96 19.60
CA ASP A 38 -25.03 -3.38 20.41
C ASP A 38 -25.48 -4.28 21.58
N SER A 39 -25.02 -5.55 21.63
CA SER A 39 -25.30 -6.42 22.77
C SER A 39 -24.55 -5.98 24.03
N LYS A 40 -23.41 -5.30 23.86
CA LYS A 40 -22.57 -4.80 24.94
C LYS A 40 -23.20 -3.63 25.66
N LEU A 41 -23.15 -3.64 26.99
CA LEU A 41 -23.74 -2.60 27.82
C LEU A 41 -23.06 -1.25 27.57
N GLU A 42 -21.74 -1.23 27.35
CA GLU A 42 -20.97 -0.03 27.05
C GLU A 42 -21.51 0.67 25.80
N ASN A 43 -21.68 -0.08 24.71
CA ASN A 43 -22.18 0.45 23.43
C ASN A 43 -23.63 0.94 23.54
N ARG A 44 -24.46 0.29 24.37
CA ARG A 44 -25.83 0.77 24.65
C ARG A 44 -25.84 2.12 25.37
N ILE A 45 -24.95 2.30 26.35
CA ILE A 45 -24.78 3.58 27.06
C ILE A 45 -24.27 4.66 26.09
N LEU A 46 -23.19 4.36 25.36
CA LEU A 46 -22.58 5.29 24.40
C LEU A 46 -23.54 5.66 23.26
N GLY A 47 -24.29 4.69 22.74
CA GLY A 47 -25.33 4.92 21.75
C GLY A 47 -26.46 5.80 22.25
N ARG A 48 -26.87 5.66 23.52
CA ARG A 48 -27.87 6.54 24.13
C ARG A 48 -27.33 7.95 24.34
N ALA A 49 -26.07 8.07 24.80
CA ALA A 49 -25.36 9.35 24.95
C ALA A 49 -25.26 10.09 23.61
N TYR A 50 -24.79 9.40 22.58
CA TYR A 50 -24.62 9.93 21.23
C TYR A 50 -25.93 10.45 20.63
N ASN A 51 -26.99 9.65 20.65
CA ASN A 51 -28.24 10.02 19.97
C ASN A 51 -29.05 11.11 20.69
N LYS A 52 -29.04 11.13 22.03
CA LYS A 52 -29.96 12.00 22.81
C LYS A 52 -29.27 13.21 23.43
N PHE A 53 -28.01 13.08 23.85
CA PHE A 53 -27.36 14.08 24.71
C PHE A 53 -26.21 14.83 24.02
N VAL A 54 -25.47 14.22 23.09
CA VAL A 54 -24.40 14.92 22.35
C VAL A 54 -24.89 16.14 21.55
N PRO A 55 -26.04 16.14 20.86
CA PRO A 55 -26.52 17.32 20.15
C PRO A 55 -26.79 18.55 21.04
N THR A 56 -26.96 18.35 22.36
CA THR A 56 -27.30 19.41 23.33
C THR A 56 -26.15 19.73 24.30
N HIS A 57 -25.39 18.72 24.74
CA HIS A 57 -24.35 18.82 25.76
C HIS A 57 -22.94 18.52 25.24
N GLY A 58 -22.80 18.18 23.96
CA GLY A 58 -21.53 17.88 23.31
C GLY A 58 -20.87 16.58 23.74
N PHE A 59 -19.61 16.40 23.32
CA PHE A 59 -18.78 15.25 23.69
C PHE A 59 -18.17 15.47 25.08
N THR A 60 -19.01 15.30 26.10
CA THR A 60 -18.65 15.53 27.50
C THR A 60 -19.04 14.33 28.37
N LYS A 61 -18.39 14.21 29.53
CA LYS A 61 -18.75 13.19 30.53
C LYS A 61 -20.21 13.31 30.96
N GLN A 62 -20.73 14.55 31.04
CA GLN A 62 -22.12 14.82 31.38
C GLN A 62 -23.10 14.13 30.42
N SER A 63 -22.82 14.09 29.12
CA SER A 63 -23.65 13.38 28.14
C SER A 63 -23.78 11.89 28.44
N VAL A 64 -22.71 11.28 28.97
CA VAL A 64 -22.70 9.87 29.37
C VAL A 64 -23.41 9.66 30.71
N ASP A 65 -23.19 10.54 31.68
CA ASP A 65 -23.86 10.48 32.99
C ASP A 65 -25.39 10.63 32.84
N LEU A 66 -25.85 11.52 31.95
CA LEU A 66 -27.26 11.68 31.60
C LEU A 66 -27.81 10.44 30.88
N ALA A 67 -27.02 9.78 30.03
CA ALA A 67 -27.42 8.53 29.38
C ALA A 67 -27.57 7.38 30.37
N ILE A 68 -26.67 7.28 31.35
CA ILE A 68 -26.74 6.31 32.44
C ILE A 68 -28.01 6.51 33.26
N ALA A 69 -28.31 7.76 33.63
CA ALA A 69 -29.52 8.12 34.37
C ALA A 69 -30.80 7.79 33.56
N ASP A 70 -30.79 8.07 32.26
CA ASP A 70 -31.92 7.78 31.36
C ASP A 70 -32.14 6.27 31.15
N LEU A 71 -31.08 5.48 31.19
CA LEU A 71 -31.13 4.01 31.16
C LEU A 71 -31.42 3.38 32.54
N GLN A 72 -31.58 4.20 33.59
CA GLN A 72 -31.82 3.76 34.97
C GLN A 72 -30.73 2.82 35.51
N LEU A 73 -29.48 3.01 35.06
CA LEU A 73 -28.33 2.24 35.52
C LEU A 73 -27.70 2.93 36.74
N ARG A 74 -27.19 2.12 37.69
CA ARG A 74 -26.52 2.64 38.89
C ARG A 74 -25.02 2.88 38.61
N PRO A 75 -24.48 4.08 38.89
CA PRO A 75 -23.10 4.44 38.54
C PRO A 75 -22.03 3.60 39.26
N GLU A 76 -22.36 3.04 40.42
CA GLU A 76 -21.47 2.20 41.24
C GLU A 76 -21.02 0.91 40.52
N ASN A 77 -21.81 0.40 39.58
CA ASN A 77 -21.50 -0.82 38.83
C ASN A 77 -20.71 -0.55 37.53
N LEU A 78 -20.42 0.71 37.20
CA LEU A 78 -19.88 1.10 35.89
C LEU A 78 -18.38 1.38 35.90
N GLY A 79 -17.74 1.44 37.07
CA GLY A 79 -16.30 1.76 37.21
C GLY A 79 -15.36 0.79 36.49
N GLY A 80 -15.81 -0.44 36.19
CA GLY A 80 -15.06 -1.45 35.44
C GLY A 80 -15.40 -1.54 33.94
N LEU A 81 -16.49 -0.93 33.49
CA LEU A 81 -16.97 -1.06 32.09
C LEU A 81 -16.09 -0.31 31.09
N PHE A 82 -15.54 0.84 31.49
CA PHE A 82 -14.74 1.70 30.61
C PHE A 82 -13.24 1.64 30.94
N GLY A 83 -12.74 0.56 31.56
CA GLY A 83 -11.43 0.61 32.25
C GLY A 83 -10.55 -0.64 32.33
N ILE A 84 -10.82 -1.76 31.66
CA ILE A 84 -9.93 -2.94 31.75
C ILE A 84 -9.63 -3.54 30.37
N GLY A 85 -8.63 -2.95 29.72
CA GLY A 85 -7.98 -3.48 28.52
C GLY A 85 -7.01 -2.42 28.03
N LEU A 86 -5.71 -2.64 28.26
CA LEU A 86 -4.59 -1.71 28.02
C LEU A 86 -4.87 -0.54 27.04
N GLN A 87 -4.67 0.69 27.56
CA GLN A 87 -4.55 2.02 26.92
C GLN A 87 -5.70 3.03 27.19
N VAL A 88 -5.53 3.83 28.25
CA VAL A 88 -5.97 5.25 28.38
C VAL A 88 -7.40 5.62 27.92
N SER A 89 -8.45 4.86 28.25
CA SER A 89 -9.81 5.21 27.80
C SER A 89 -10.50 6.22 28.74
N ASP A 90 -10.30 7.52 28.49
CA ASP A 90 -11.27 8.54 28.91
C ASP A 90 -12.65 8.19 28.31
N VAL A 91 -13.70 8.17 29.12
CA VAL A 91 -15.09 7.90 28.70
C VAL A 91 -15.52 8.79 27.53
N VAL A 92 -14.99 10.01 27.47
CA VAL A 92 -15.26 10.93 26.35
C VAL A 92 -14.57 10.47 25.07
N ASN A 93 -13.36 9.90 25.14
CA ASN A 93 -12.68 9.33 23.97
C ASN A 93 -13.45 8.12 23.44
N GLU A 94 -14.00 7.28 24.33
CA GLU A 94 -14.88 6.17 23.94
C GLU A 94 -16.17 6.66 23.26
N LEU A 95 -16.77 7.75 23.73
CA LEU A 95 -17.92 8.37 23.08
C LEU A 95 -17.60 8.91 21.68
N ILE A 96 -16.43 9.52 21.52
CA ILE A 96 -15.92 9.99 20.22
C ILE A 96 -15.68 8.78 19.30
N MET A 97 -15.00 7.75 19.80
CA MET A 97 -14.72 6.52 19.06
C MET A 97 -16.02 5.82 18.63
N TYR A 98 -17.03 5.78 19.51
CA TYR A 98 -18.35 5.25 19.19
C TYR A 98 -18.98 6.02 18.02
N HIS A 99 -18.92 7.35 18.01
CA HIS A 99 -19.41 8.14 16.88
C HIS A 99 -18.71 7.78 15.56
N LEU A 100 -17.37 7.68 15.55
CA LEU A 100 -16.61 7.34 14.35
C LEU A 100 -16.96 5.93 13.83
N LYS A 101 -17.00 4.93 14.72
CA LYS A 101 -17.37 3.56 14.37
C LYS A 101 -18.83 3.45 13.91
N HIS A 102 -19.73 4.19 14.55
CA HIS A 102 -21.16 4.16 14.26
C HIS A 102 -21.45 4.71 12.87
N THR A 103 -20.86 5.84 12.55
CA THR A 103 -20.99 6.47 11.22
C THR A 103 -20.29 5.67 10.14
N ARG A 104 -19.13 5.05 10.41
CA ARG A 104 -18.51 4.08 9.48
C ARG A 104 -19.43 2.88 9.23
N ALA A 105 -20.01 2.29 10.28
CA ALA A 105 -20.94 1.17 10.13
C ALA A 105 -22.19 1.54 9.30
N ASN A 106 -22.65 2.78 9.38
CA ASN A 106 -23.79 3.27 8.60
C ASN A 106 -23.52 3.35 7.09
N LEU A 107 -22.26 3.38 6.64
CA LEU A 107 -21.91 3.32 5.21
C LEU A 107 -22.56 2.11 4.53
N SER A 108 -22.71 1.01 5.28
CA SER A 108 -23.31 -0.21 4.78
C SER A 108 -24.73 -0.04 4.24
N ARG A 109 -25.47 0.94 4.75
CA ARG A 109 -26.85 1.23 4.34
C ARG A 109 -26.95 1.82 2.94
N TYR A 110 -25.87 2.41 2.44
CA TYR A 110 -25.87 3.12 1.16
C TYR A 110 -25.36 2.26 -0.01
N HIS A 111 -25.05 0.97 0.20
CA HIS A 111 -24.56 0.08 -0.86
C HIS A 111 -25.49 -0.02 -2.06
N ASP A 112 -26.80 -0.12 -1.84
CA ASP A 112 -27.78 -0.23 -2.94
C ASP A 112 -27.89 1.06 -3.76
N GLU A 113 -27.71 2.22 -3.12
CA GLU A 113 -27.66 3.52 -3.80
C GLU A 113 -26.34 3.68 -4.57
N ALA A 114 -25.21 3.35 -3.92
CA ALA A 114 -23.88 3.41 -4.52
C ALA A 114 -23.72 2.43 -5.69
N GLY A 115 -24.38 1.28 -5.64
CA GLY A 115 -24.38 0.28 -6.71
C GLY A 115 -24.95 0.78 -8.04
N LYS A 116 -25.75 1.86 -8.02
CA LYS A 116 -26.29 2.51 -9.23
C LYS A 116 -25.25 3.39 -9.93
N LEU A 117 -24.17 3.75 -9.26
CA LEU A 117 -23.10 4.58 -9.81
C LEU A 117 -22.13 3.73 -10.63
N ALA A 118 -21.78 4.21 -11.82
CA ALA A 118 -20.98 3.43 -12.78
C ALA A 118 -19.47 3.42 -12.46
N THR A 119 -18.92 4.52 -11.94
CA THR A 119 -17.47 4.69 -11.76
C THR A 119 -17.04 4.57 -10.30
N GLU A 120 -15.82 4.08 -10.07
CA GLU A 120 -15.17 4.03 -8.75
C GLU A 120 -15.14 5.43 -8.12
N GLY A 121 -14.66 6.44 -8.85
CA GLY A 121 -14.59 7.82 -8.37
C GLY A 121 -15.95 8.43 -8.01
N ALA A 122 -17.04 8.04 -8.65
CA ALA A 122 -18.38 8.50 -8.27
C ALA A 122 -18.85 7.84 -6.96
N LYS A 123 -18.54 6.56 -6.76
CA LYS A 123 -18.84 5.84 -5.51
C LYS A 123 -18.05 6.41 -4.33
N VAL A 124 -16.77 6.72 -4.54
CA VAL A 124 -15.93 7.36 -3.52
C VAL A 124 -16.55 8.69 -3.07
N ARG A 125 -16.85 9.60 -4.01
CA ARG A 125 -17.50 10.90 -3.72
C ARG A 125 -18.81 10.71 -2.97
N PHE A 126 -19.62 9.74 -3.39
CA PHE A 126 -20.90 9.45 -2.77
C PHE A 126 -20.76 8.97 -1.32
N TYR A 127 -19.88 7.99 -1.03
CA TYR A 127 -19.67 7.51 0.33
C TYR A 127 -19.04 8.58 1.23
N MET A 128 -18.08 9.35 0.72
CA MET A 128 -17.49 10.49 1.45
C MET A 128 -18.55 11.53 1.81
N GLN A 129 -19.40 11.90 0.85
CA GLN A 129 -20.51 12.83 1.09
C GLN A 129 -21.46 12.31 2.17
N LYS A 130 -21.90 11.05 2.08
CA LYS A 130 -22.79 10.45 3.08
C LYS A 130 -22.17 10.45 4.47
N ARG A 131 -20.88 10.09 4.56
CA ARG A 131 -20.15 10.12 5.83
C ARG A 131 -20.02 11.52 6.43
N LEU A 132 -19.73 12.54 5.61
CA LEU A 132 -19.63 13.93 6.09
C LEU A 132 -20.99 14.42 6.60
N LEU A 133 -22.08 14.11 5.89
CA LEU A 133 -23.42 14.54 6.29
C LEU A 133 -23.91 13.87 7.60
N ASP A 134 -23.35 12.73 7.99
CA ASP A 134 -23.64 12.13 9.30
C ASP A 134 -23.11 12.98 10.48
N ASN A 135 -22.24 13.97 10.25
CA ASN A 135 -21.76 14.90 11.28
C ASN A 135 -22.77 16.04 11.55
N VAL A 136 -23.77 16.27 10.69
CA VAL A 136 -24.72 17.39 10.80
C VAL A 136 -25.42 17.46 12.17
N PRO A 137 -25.92 16.37 12.78
CA PRO A 137 -26.61 16.44 14.07
C PRO A 137 -25.72 16.88 15.24
N ILE A 138 -24.40 16.75 15.10
CA ILE A 138 -23.42 16.97 16.18
C ILE A 138 -22.45 18.12 15.89
N ILE A 139 -22.55 18.75 14.71
CA ILE A 139 -21.59 19.72 14.17
C ILE A 139 -21.25 20.84 15.15
N LYS A 140 -22.26 21.30 15.91
CA LYS A 140 -22.14 22.37 16.93
C LYS A 140 -21.05 22.09 17.96
N TYR A 141 -20.87 20.84 18.37
CA TYR A 141 -19.90 20.43 19.39
C TYR A 141 -18.75 19.60 18.82
N TYR A 142 -18.73 19.42 17.50
CA TYR A 142 -17.79 18.51 16.85
C TYR A 142 -16.33 19.01 16.91
N HIS A 143 -16.13 20.33 16.89
CA HIS A 143 -14.82 20.94 17.10
C HIS A 143 -14.14 20.50 18.42
N GLN A 144 -14.92 20.24 19.48
CA GLN A 144 -14.41 19.75 20.77
C GLN A 144 -13.90 18.32 20.67
N ALA A 145 -14.58 17.49 19.87
CA ALA A 145 -14.15 16.12 19.59
C ALA A 145 -12.86 16.12 18.80
N LEU A 146 -12.77 16.91 17.72
CA LEU A 146 -11.58 17.04 16.89
C LEU A 146 -10.36 17.52 17.71
N GLY A 147 -10.53 18.53 18.56
CA GLY A 147 -9.47 19.00 19.45
C GLY A 147 -8.94 17.91 20.40
N ARG A 148 -9.80 17.00 20.85
CA ARG A 148 -9.41 15.84 21.66
C ARG A 148 -8.74 14.73 20.85
N MET A 149 -9.12 14.53 19.60
CA MET A 149 -8.53 13.51 18.72
C MET A 149 -7.07 13.81 18.38
N ILE A 150 -6.74 15.09 18.18
CA ILE A 150 -5.41 15.55 17.75
C ILE A 150 -4.35 15.47 18.87
N LEU A 151 -4.78 15.30 20.13
CA LEU A 151 -3.85 15.15 21.25
C LEU A 151 -2.89 13.97 21.01
N PRO A 152 -1.57 14.12 21.18
CA PRO A 152 -0.58 13.07 20.87
C PRO A 152 -0.86 11.72 21.56
N THR A 153 -1.44 11.75 22.76
CA THR A 153 -1.82 10.54 23.52
C THR A 153 -2.95 9.74 22.88
N ASN A 154 -3.82 10.40 22.11
CA ASN A 154 -5.01 9.81 21.53
C ASN A 154 -4.87 9.57 20.02
N LEU A 155 -3.98 10.32 19.36
CA LEU A 155 -3.86 10.42 17.92
C LEU A 155 -3.76 9.05 17.23
N GLY A 156 -2.92 8.13 17.74
CA GLY A 156 -2.73 6.82 17.12
C GLY A 156 -4.02 5.98 17.04
N ILE A 157 -4.87 6.05 18.06
CA ILE A 157 -6.13 5.29 18.12
C ILE A 157 -7.14 5.87 17.11
N PHE A 158 -7.22 7.20 16.99
CA PHE A 158 -8.14 7.85 16.06
C PHE A 158 -7.66 7.79 14.60
N LEU A 159 -6.35 7.87 14.35
CA LEU A 159 -5.76 7.64 13.02
C LEU A 159 -6.04 6.23 12.52
N THR A 160 -6.02 5.23 13.40
CA THR A 160 -6.41 3.86 13.05
C THR A 160 -7.86 3.81 12.55
N GLU A 161 -8.77 4.50 13.22
CA GLU A 161 -10.17 4.56 12.82
C GLU A 161 -10.38 5.34 11.51
N LEU A 162 -9.63 6.43 11.30
CA LEU A 162 -9.61 7.18 10.05
C LEU A 162 -9.08 6.33 8.88
N HIS A 163 -8.01 5.58 9.09
CA HIS A 163 -7.47 4.65 8.11
C HIS A 163 -8.51 3.58 7.74
N ASN A 164 -9.16 2.98 8.72
CA ASN A 164 -10.21 1.99 8.47
C ASN A 164 -11.41 2.59 7.71
N LEU A 165 -11.76 3.86 7.95
CA LEU A 165 -12.79 4.57 7.19
C LEU A 165 -12.40 4.72 5.72
N SER A 166 -11.17 5.17 5.43
CA SER A 166 -10.70 5.31 4.05
C SER A 166 -10.60 3.95 3.35
N ASP A 167 -10.18 2.91 4.06
CA ASP A 167 -10.16 1.53 3.57
C ASP A 167 -11.57 1.04 3.19
N ASP A 168 -12.56 1.19 4.08
CA ASP A 168 -13.96 0.80 3.83
C ASP A 168 -14.55 1.56 2.63
N ILE A 169 -14.35 2.87 2.53
CA ILE A 169 -14.83 3.67 1.38
C ILE A 169 -14.23 3.17 0.07
N THR A 170 -12.93 2.92 0.05
CA THR A 170 -12.18 2.48 -1.13
C THR A 170 -12.61 1.06 -1.54
N TYR A 171 -12.76 0.18 -0.56
CA TYR A 171 -13.26 -1.17 -0.72
C TYR A 171 -14.69 -1.21 -1.28
N TYR A 172 -15.62 -0.48 -0.67
CA TYR A 172 -17.02 -0.40 -1.13
C TYR A 172 -17.16 0.27 -2.49
N SER A 173 -16.18 1.07 -2.91
CA SER A 173 -16.11 1.68 -4.24
C SER A 173 -15.63 0.70 -5.33
N GLY A 174 -15.05 -0.44 -4.93
CA GLY A 174 -14.60 -1.50 -5.82
C GLY A 174 -13.12 -1.45 -6.20
N ASP A 175 -12.29 -0.77 -5.40
CA ASP A 175 -10.84 -0.75 -5.59
C ASP A 175 -10.23 -2.15 -5.55
N LYS A 176 -9.23 -2.38 -6.41
CA LYS A 176 -8.49 -3.66 -6.52
C LYS A 176 -6.99 -3.45 -6.46
N SER A 177 -6.53 -2.25 -6.07
CA SER A 177 -5.11 -1.97 -5.90
C SER A 177 -4.51 -2.84 -4.78
N ASN A 178 -3.39 -3.48 -5.05
CA ASN A 178 -2.65 -4.34 -4.10
C ASN A 178 -1.16 -3.95 -3.99
N ASP A 179 -0.80 -2.77 -4.50
CA ASP A 179 0.56 -2.23 -4.57
C ASP A 179 0.64 -0.89 -3.81
N PHE A 180 1.67 -0.08 -4.08
CA PHE A 180 1.81 1.25 -3.46
C PHE A 180 0.56 2.13 -3.65
N ALA A 181 -0.20 1.95 -4.74
CA ALA A 181 -1.42 2.72 -4.98
C ALA A 181 -2.47 2.46 -3.89
N TRP A 182 -2.48 1.29 -3.24
CA TRP A 182 -3.38 0.98 -2.13
C TRP A 182 -3.19 1.97 -0.96
N TYR A 183 -1.93 2.23 -0.60
CA TYR A 183 -1.56 3.15 0.49
C TYR A 183 -1.80 4.59 0.11
N SER A 184 -1.31 4.99 -1.08
CA SER A 184 -1.44 6.36 -1.55
C SER A 184 -2.91 6.76 -1.69
N LYS A 185 -3.78 5.85 -2.18
CA LYS A 185 -5.24 6.05 -2.23
C LYS A 185 -5.82 6.36 -0.85
N ARG A 186 -5.53 5.51 0.14
CA ARG A 186 -6.11 5.63 1.49
C ARG A 186 -5.58 6.83 2.25
N PHE A 187 -4.31 7.14 2.08
CA PHE A 187 -3.71 8.35 2.63
C PHE A 187 -4.37 9.59 2.02
N ALA A 188 -4.41 9.68 0.68
CA ALA A 188 -5.05 10.77 -0.05
C ALA A 188 -6.52 10.99 0.38
N LEU A 189 -7.30 9.91 0.43
CA LEU A 189 -8.70 9.97 0.84
C LEU A 189 -8.88 10.37 2.30
N SER A 190 -8.03 9.87 3.21
CA SER A 190 -8.03 10.28 4.62
C SER A 190 -7.74 11.78 4.74
N SER A 191 -6.75 12.28 4.01
CA SER A 191 -6.39 13.70 3.98
C SER A 191 -7.53 14.57 3.45
N VAL A 192 -8.16 14.19 2.34
CA VAL A 192 -9.31 14.94 1.80
C VAL A 192 -10.50 14.89 2.76
N PHE A 193 -10.75 13.76 3.41
CA PHE A 193 -11.81 13.64 4.39
C PHE A 193 -11.60 14.61 5.57
N VAL A 194 -10.40 14.62 6.16
CA VAL A 194 -10.07 15.53 7.27
C VAL A 194 -10.15 17.00 6.85
N GLN A 195 -9.64 17.36 5.68
CA GLN A 195 -9.75 18.73 5.15
C GLN A 195 -11.20 19.15 4.96
N SER A 196 -12.04 18.27 4.39
CA SER A 196 -13.46 18.53 4.19
C SER A 196 -14.21 18.66 5.51
N GLU A 197 -13.84 17.85 6.51
CA GLU A 197 -14.42 17.90 7.84
C GLU A 197 -14.09 19.20 8.58
N LEU A 198 -12.85 19.69 8.46
CA LEU A 198 -12.44 21.00 8.98
C LEU A 198 -13.16 22.13 8.26
N PHE A 199 -13.30 22.06 6.93
CA PHE A 199 -14.06 23.03 6.15
C PHE A 199 -15.53 23.09 6.59
N MET A 200 -16.13 21.93 6.85
CA MET A 200 -17.53 21.80 7.30
C MET A 200 -17.83 22.54 8.60
N LEU A 201 -16.85 22.71 9.50
CA LEU A 201 -17.03 23.43 10.76
C LEU A 201 -17.40 24.91 10.55
N GLY A 202 -16.93 25.52 9.47
CA GLY A 202 -17.18 26.91 9.12
C GLY A 202 -18.28 27.11 8.07
N ASP A 203 -18.80 26.04 7.49
CA ASP A 203 -19.79 26.10 6.42
C ASP A 203 -21.20 26.37 6.99
N THR A 204 -21.82 27.44 6.50
CA THR A 204 -23.20 27.85 6.84
C THR A 204 -24.14 27.81 5.64
N THR A 205 -23.67 27.27 4.51
CA THR A 205 -24.49 27.15 3.30
C THR A 205 -25.60 26.10 3.49
N PRO A 206 -26.75 26.25 2.80
CA PRO A 206 -27.82 25.26 2.82
C PRO A 206 -27.31 23.88 2.43
N ASP A 207 -27.70 22.86 3.20
CA ASP A 207 -27.32 21.46 3.00
C ASP A 207 -25.80 21.20 2.88
N TYR A 208 -24.97 22.10 3.41
CA TYR A 208 -23.50 22.03 3.32
C TYR A 208 -22.98 21.96 1.88
N SER A 209 -23.66 22.65 0.96
CA SER A 209 -23.32 22.64 -0.46
C SER A 209 -21.86 23.06 -0.76
N ALA A 210 -21.31 24.00 0.00
CA ALA A 210 -19.93 24.45 -0.16
C ALA A 210 -18.94 23.36 0.27
N THR A 211 -19.20 22.69 1.39
CA THR A 211 -18.42 21.52 1.84
C THR A 211 -18.43 20.40 0.80
N ILE A 212 -19.60 20.10 0.23
CA ILE A 212 -19.74 19.04 -0.79
C ILE A 212 -18.98 19.42 -2.06
N SER A 213 -19.04 20.69 -2.49
CA SER A 213 -18.26 21.17 -3.63
C SER A 213 -16.76 21.06 -3.36
N PHE A 214 -16.30 21.55 -2.21
CA PHE A 214 -14.89 21.48 -1.81
C PHE A 214 -14.37 20.04 -1.79
N MET A 215 -15.14 19.11 -1.21
CA MET A 215 -14.79 17.69 -1.21
C MET A 215 -14.69 17.14 -2.64
N ASN A 216 -15.65 17.44 -3.51
CA ASN A 216 -15.64 16.97 -4.90
C ASN A 216 -14.44 17.52 -5.68
N ASP A 217 -14.06 18.79 -5.45
CA ASP A 217 -12.90 19.41 -6.07
C ASP A 217 -11.61 18.70 -5.62
N ARG A 218 -11.45 18.49 -4.31
CA ARG A 218 -10.29 17.76 -3.75
C ARG A 218 -10.18 16.30 -4.22
N VAL A 219 -11.29 15.59 -4.36
CA VAL A 219 -11.27 14.23 -4.95
C VAL A 219 -10.92 14.28 -6.43
N SER A 220 -11.31 15.33 -7.14
CA SER A 220 -10.94 15.51 -8.56
C SER A 220 -9.45 15.87 -8.73
N ASP A 221 -8.87 16.60 -7.78
CA ASP A 221 -7.41 16.85 -7.73
C ASP A 221 -6.64 15.52 -7.62
N ILE A 222 -7.13 14.59 -6.80
CA ILE A 222 -6.56 13.23 -6.69
C ILE A 222 -6.63 12.48 -8.03
N ASP A 223 -7.80 12.50 -8.69
CA ASP A 223 -8.03 11.78 -9.95
C ASP A 223 -7.16 12.33 -11.10
N THR A 224 -6.83 13.64 -11.08
CA THR A 224 -6.06 14.31 -12.14
C THR A 224 -4.56 14.29 -11.92
N LEU A 225 -4.09 14.48 -10.69
CA LEU A 225 -2.67 14.55 -10.36
C LEU A 225 -2.09 13.17 -9.99
N GLY A 226 -2.95 12.23 -9.57
CA GLY A 226 -2.53 10.91 -9.11
C GLY A 226 -2.07 10.91 -7.65
N TYR A 227 -2.22 9.76 -6.99
CA TYR A 227 -2.05 9.60 -5.54
C TYR A 227 -0.63 9.87 -5.00
N ALA A 228 0.37 10.04 -5.87
CA ALA A 228 1.76 10.28 -5.50
C ALA A 228 2.02 11.70 -4.97
N HIS A 229 1.22 12.70 -5.36
CA HIS A 229 1.46 14.09 -4.97
C HIS A 229 1.08 14.42 -3.52
N ILE A 230 0.05 13.79 -2.95
CA ILE A 230 -0.40 14.12 -1.58
C ILE A 230 0.60 13.66 -0.51
N VAL A 231 1.43 12.66 -0.83
CA VAL A 231 2.53 12.22 0.05
C VAL A 231 3.72 13.20 -0.01
N GLN A 232 3.82 14.01 -1.07
CA GLN A 232 4.90 14.99 -1.24
C GLN A 232 4.63 16.30 -0.48
N ASP A 233 3.44 16.49 0.10
CA ASP A 233 3.10 17.73 0.79
C ASP A 233 3.82 17.90 2.15
N GLU A 234 4.45 16.85 2.71
CA GLU A 234 5.37 17.02 3.85
C GLU A 234 6.72 17.64 3.43
N ASP A 235 7.09 17.58 2.15
CA ASP A 235 8.28 18.24 1.61
C ASP A 235 8.03 19.73 1.28
N LEU A 236 6.80 20.24 1.39
CA LEU A 236 6.46 21.66 1.16
C LEU A 236 7.03 22.63 2.20
N LEU A 237 7.69 22.15 3.26
CA LEU A 237 8.44 23.01 4.19
C LEU A 237 9.89 23.25 3.75
N LEU A 238 10.32 22.66 2.63
CA LEU A 238 11.64 22.88 2.04
C LEU A 238 11.49 23.14 0.54
N GLU A 239 11.21 24.39 0.18
CA GLU A 239 11.28 24.90 -1.20
C GLU A 239 12.70 24.75 -1.78
N LYS A 240 13.11 23.55 -2.22
CA LYS A 240 14.21 23.37 -3.19
C LYS A 240 13.88 22.20 -4.10
N GLU A 241 13.85 22.47 -5.41
CA GLU A 241 13.57 21.46 -6.44
C GLU A 241 14.47 20.22 -6.27
N PRO A 242 13.93 19.00 -6.35
CA PRO A 242 14.73 17.80 -6.20
C PRO A 242 15.73 17.66 -7.36
N ILE A 243 17.00 17.35 -7.04
CA ILE A 243 18.02 17.06 -8.07
C ILE A 243 17.62 15.77 -8.80
N ILE A 244 17.22 15.89 -10.06
CA ILE A 244 16.77 14.77 -10.89
C ILE A 244 18.00 14.07 -11.52
N PRO A 245 18.19 12.76 -11.32
CA PRO A 245 19.26 12.03 -11.99
C PRO A 245 18.94 11.73 -13.45
N THR A 246 19.97 11.72 -14.28
CA THR A 246 19.92 11.26 -15.67
C THR A 246 20.34 9.79 -15.72
N ILE A 247 19.51 8.96 -16.34
CA ILE A 247 19.79 7.53 -16.56
C ILE A 247 20.15 7.32 -18.02
N THR A 248 21.38 6.87 -18.28
CA THR A 248 21.88 6.56 -19.62
C THR A 248 22.02 5.05 -19.78
N VAL A 249 21.75 4.55 -20.99
CA VAL A 249 21.87 3.12 -21.33
C VAL A 249 22.92 2.98 -22.42
N ASP A 250 23.95 2.20 -22.13
CA ASP A 250 24.98 1.87 -23.12
C ASP A 250 24.38 0.93 -24.16
N HIS A 251 24.29 1.43 -25.39
CA HIS A 251 23.55 0.84 -26.48
C HIS A 251 24.19 -0.45 -26.98
N HIS A 252 23.68 -1.63 -26.61
CA HIS A 252 23.99 -2.89 -27.29
C HIS A 252 22.75 -3.82 -27.34
N ILE A 253 22.26 -3.99 -28.57
CA ILE A 253 21.43 -5.07 -29.14
C ILE A 253 19.89 -5.00 -28.97
N HIS A 254 19.23 -4.81 -30.12
CA HIS A 254 17.87 -5.26 -30.41
C HIS A 254 17.77 -6.80 -30.35
N THR A 255 17.61 -7.37 -29.16
CA THR A 255 17.18 -8.76 -29.03
C THR A 255 15.65 -8.78 -28.96
N GLN A 256 15.01 -9.29 -30.01
CA GLN A 256 13.55 -9.45 -30.02
C GLN A 256 13.13 -10.46 -28.93
N ASN A 257 12.13 -10.07 -28.14
CA ASN A 257 11.47 -10.85 -27.09
C ASN A 257 12.42 -11.49 -26.06
N THR A 258 13.00 -10.67 -25.19
CA THR A 258 13.81 -11.16 -24.07
C THR A 258 12.97 -11.35 -22.81
N TYR A 259 13.24 -12.46 -22.12
CA TYR A 259 12.80 -12.69 -20.76
C TYR A 259 13.71 -11.88 -19.84
N PHE A 260 13.14 -11.20 -18.86
CA PHE A 260 13.88 -10.29 -18.00
C PHE A 260 13.77 -10.71 -16.53
N ILE A 261 14.88 -10.70 -15.81
CA ILE A 261 14.94 -10.99 -14.38
C ILE A 261 15.59 -9.80 -13.65
N ALA A 262 14.84 -9.17 -12.76
CA ALA A 262 15.34 -8.07 -11.93
C ALA A 262 15.49 -8.53 -10.49
N VAL A 263 16.73 -8.58 -10.00
CA VAL A 263 17.06 -8.98 -8.63
C VAL A 263 17.42 -7.72 -7.83
N PRO A 264 16.80 -7.43 -6.68
CA PRO A 264 17.25 -6.35 -5.81
C PRO A 264 18.56 -6.74 -5.09
N GLU A 265 19.40 -5.77 -4.75
CA GLU A 265 20.68 -5.94 -4.05
C GLU A 265 20.57 -6.81 -2.78
N LEU A 266 19.47 -6.67 -2.06
CA LEU A 266 19.17 -7.46 -0.85
C LEU A 266 19.19 -8.97 -1.12
N LEU A 267 18.71 -9.36 -2.31
CA LEU A 267 18.63 -10.74 -2.79
C LEU A 267 19.81 -11.11 -3.71
N ARG A 268 20.95 -10.40 -3.62
CA ARG A 268 22.18 -10.69 -4.36
C ARG A 268 22.57 -12.18 -4.44
N PRO A 269 22.41 -13.03 -3.40
CA PRO A 269 22.73 -14.46 -3.53
C PRO A 269 22.01 -15.18 -4.69
N ILE A 270 20.79 -14.76 -5.03
CA ILE A 270 20.03 -15.28 -6.19
C ILE A 270 20.75 -14.92 -7.50
N TYR A 271 21.21 -13.66 -7.61
CA TYR A 271 21.93 -13.15 -8.78
C TYR A 271 23.32 -13.80 -8.92
N ASP A 272 24.10 -13.84 -7.84
CA ASP A 272 25.45 -14.42 -7.84
C ASP A 272 25.41 -15.92 -8.19
N ALA A 273 24.39 -16.66 -7.70
CA ALA A 273 24.21 -18.06 -8.06
C ALA A 273 23.84 -18.25 -9.55
N LEU A 274 23.08 -17.33 -10.16
CA LEU A 274 22.78 -17.37 -11.59
C LEU A 274 24.04 -17.16 -12.44
N LEU A 275 24.91 -16.22 -12.04
CA LEU A 275 26.20 -15.98 -12.69
C LEU A 275 27.13 -17.21 -12.63
N GLN A 276 27.08 -17.98 -11.55
CA GLN A 276 27.93 -19.17 -11.39
C GLN A 276 27.45 -20.38 -12.21
N ILE A 277 26.14 -20.57 -12.35
CA ILE A 277 25.56 -21.76 -12.99
C ILE A 277 25.36 -21.59 -14.49
N ALA A 278 24.92 -20.41 -14.92
CA ALA A 278 24.59 -20.15 -16.30
C ALA A 278 25.71 -19.34 -16.94
N PRO A 279 26.34 -19.81 -18.03
CA PRO A 279 27.31 -18.99 -18.75
C PRO A 279 26.61 -17.71 -19.22
N SER A 280 27.05 -16.58 -18.70
CA SER A 280 26.48 -15.27 -18.99
C SER A 280 27.51 -14.37 -19.67
N LYS A 281 27.00 -13.42 -20.46
CA LYS A 281 27.79 -12.37 -21.08
C LYS A 281 27.18 -11.01 -20.71
N MET A 282 28.01 -10.04 -20.35
CA MET A 282 27.56 -8.66 -20.20
C MET A 282 27.17 -8.10 -21.57
N VAL A 283 25.93 -7.62 -21.70
CA VAL A 283 25.36 -7.11 -22.95
C VAL A 283 25.21 -5.60 -22.95
N SER A 284 24.90 -4.99 -21.81
CA SER A 284 24.70 -3.54 -21.68
C SER A 284 25.00 -3.08 -20.26
N SER A 285 25.19 -1.78 -20.08
CA SER A 285 25.28 -1.11 -18.79
C SER A 285 24.28 0.04 -18.72
N ILE A 286 23.63 0.18 -17.58
CA ILE A 286 22.70 1.29 -17.27
C ILE A 286 23.39 2.14 -16.20
N ARG A 287 23.68 3.40 -16.52
CA ARG A 287 24.35 4.32 -15.60
C ARG A 287 23.36 5.33 -15.07
N VAL A 288 23.29 5.44 -13.75
CA VAL A 288 22.59 6.52 -13.05
C VAL A 288 23.62 7.58 -12.69
N SER A 289 23.45 8.78 -13.24
CA SER A 289 24.34 9.92 -13.03
C SER A 289 23.54 11.13 -12.58
N PHE A 290 24.12 11.95 -11.70
CA PHE A 290 23.52 13.21 -11.29
C PHE A 290 24.19 14.37 -12.04
N PRO A 291 23.46 15.45 -12.34
CA PRO A 291 24.08 16.65 -12.90
C PRO A 291 25.15 17.15 -11.93
N GLU A 292 26.31 17.53 -12.45
CA GLU A 292 27.32 18.26 -11.69
C GLU A 292 26.71 19.62 -11.34
N LEU A 293 26.46 19.85 -10.05
CA LEU A 293 26.12 21.19 -9.58
C LEU A 293 27.41 22.00 -9.64
N GLU A 294 27.48 22.94 -10.58
CA GLU A 294 28.56 23.92 -10.61
C GLU A 294 28.54 24.66 -9.26
N GLU A 295 29.68 24.64 -8.55
CA GLU A 295 29.94 25.60 -7.50
C GLU A 295 29.95 26.96 -8.18
N GLN A 296 28.83 27.71 -8.10
CA GLN A 296 28.85 29.10 -8.50
C GLN A 296 29.83 29.82 -7.58
N ASP A 297 31.01 30.14 -8.11
CA ASP A 297 31.92 31.16 -7.57
C ASP A 297 31.24 32.53 -7.70
N GLU A 298 30.19 32.76 -6.92
CA GLU A 298 29.61 34.08 -6.75
C GLU A 298 29.79 34.51 -5.30
N ALA A 299 30.60 35.56 -5.16
CA ALA A 299 31.02 36.21 -3.93
C ALA A 299 29.83 36.88 -3.21
N GLU A 300 28.92 36.07 -2.71
CA GLU A 300 27.92 36.48 -1.72
C GLU A 300 28.27 35.86 -0.37
N GLU A 301 28.28 36.71 0.64
CA GLU A 301 28.61 36.43 2.03
C GLU A 301 27.57 35.48 2.63
N PHE A 302 27.68 34.18 2.31
CA PHE A 302 26.87 33.12 2.92
C PHE A 302 27.52 32.61 4.20
N ASP A 303 26.69 32.38 5.21
CA ASP A 303 27.01 31.74 6.48
C ASP A 303 27.70 30.38 6.23
N ASP A 304 28.79 30.08 6.95
CA ASP A 304 29.64 28.88 6.75
C ASP A 304 28.80 27.59 6.79
N ASP A 305 27.70 27.60 7.54
CA ASP A 305 26.76 26.48 7.68
C ASP A 305 25.99 26.16 6.37
N GLU A 306 25.67 27.15 5.54
CA GLU A 306 24.94 26.94 4.27
C GLU A 306 25.85 26.33 3.18
N GLN A 307 27.13 26.71 3.18
CA GLN A 307 28.13 26.13 2.27
C GLN A 307 28.41 24.66 2.63
N LEU A 308 28.49 24.33 3.92
CA LEU A 308 28.67 22.94 4.37
C LEU A 308 27.48 22.05 3.98
N TYR A 309 26.27 22.59 3.99
CA TYR A 309 25.06 21.86 3.61
C TYR A 309 24.96 21.61 2.10
N LYS A 310 25.30 22.60 1.26
CA LYS A 310 25.33 22.47 -0.22
C LYS A 310 26.38 21.46 -0.67
N SER A 311 27.59 21.54 -0.12
CA SER A 311 28.68 20.59 -0.40
C SER A 311 28.32 19.18 0.07
N SER A 312 27.71 19.02 1.25
CA SER A 312 27.22 17.72 1.72
C SER A 312 26.19 17.12 0.75
N LYS A 313 25.18 17.87 0.32
CA LYS A 313 24.15 17.36 -0.62
C LYS A 313 24.72 16.98 -1.99
N ALA A 314 25.60 17.80 -2.56
CA ALA A 314 26.24 17.51 -3.85
C ALA A 314 27.11 16.24 -3.76
N VAL A 315 27.89 16.10 -2.68
CA VAL A 315 28.69 14.91 -2.40
C VAL A 315 27.81 13.67 -2.19
N LEU A 316 26.71 13.80 -1.43
CA LEU A 316 25.77 12.70 -1.18
C LEU A 316 25.04 12.26 -2.46
N ALA A 317 24.72 13.19 -3.37
CA ALA A 317 24.13 12.88 -4.68
C ALA A 317 25.14 12.19 -5.60
N GLN A 318 26.39 12.67 -5.65
CA GLN A 318 27.46 12.01 -6.41
C GLN A 318 27.74 10.59 -5.89
N GLN A 319 27.66 10.37 -4.57
CA GLN A 319 27.79 9.03 -3.97
C GLN A 319 26.70 8.03 -4.38
N ASP A 320 25.53 8.49 -4.84
CA ASP A 320 24.45 7.60 -5.30
C ASP A 320 24.52 7.30 -6.81
N SER A 321 25.55 7.81 -7.52
CA SER A 321 25.81 7.46 -8.92
C SER A 321 26.30 6.02 -9.04
N LYS A 322 25.55 5.18 -9.75
CA LYS A 322 25.80 3.73 -9.83
C LYS A 322 25.67 3.23 -11.26
N THR A 323 26.47 2.21 -11.60
CA THR A 323 26.39 1.50 -12.88
C THR A 323 25.82 0.11 -12.64
N ILE A 324 24.78 -0.24 -13.40
CA ILE A 324 24.07 -1.50 -13.34
C ILE A 324 24.45 -2.30 -14.58
N GLU A 325 24.99 -3.50 -14.38
CA GLU A 325 25.36 -4.39 -15.48
C GLU A 325 24.18 -5.27 -15.89
N LEU A 326 23.94 -5.36 -17.19
CA LEU A 326 22.96 -6.28 -17.77
C LEU A 326 23.68 -7.52 -18.31
N HIS A 327 23.39 -8.66 -17.72
CA HIS A 327 23.93 -9.95 -18.14
C HIS A 327 22.88 -10.74 -18.92
N GLN A 328 23.30 -11.38 -20.01
CA GLN A 328 22.45 -12.27 -20.79
C GLN A 328 22.98 -13.69 -20.70
N THR A 329 22.07 -14.63 -20.50
CA THR A 329 22.33 -16.07 -20.65
C THR A 329 21.30 -16.69 -21.59
N THR A 330 21.63 -17.85 -22.15
CA THR A 330 20.72 -18.63 -23.00
C THR A 330 20.41 -19.95 -22.31
N LEU A 331 19.17 -20.07 -21.81
CA LEU A 331 18.68 -21.28 -21.13
C LEU A 331 17.47 -21.80 -21.89
N ASN A 332 17.39 -23.11 -22.14
CA ASN A 332 16.25 -23.75 -22.81
C ASN A 332 15.83 -23.07 -24.13
N ASN A 333 16.80 -22.65 -24.94
CA ASN A 333 16.62 -21.88 -26.19
C ASN A 333 15.94 -20.51 -26.02
N GLN A 334 15.91 -19.96 -24.82
CA GLN A 334 15.42 -18.61 -24.52
C GLN A 334 16.57 -17.73 -24.04
N ASN A 335 16.60 -16.50 -24.54
CA ASN A 335 17.54 -15.48 -24.06
C ASN A 335 16.94 -14.82 -22.83
N ILE A 336 17.66 -14.93 -21.72
CA ILE A 336 17.27 -14.40 -20.42
C ILE A 336 18.26 -13.32 -20.05
N ASN A 337 17.75 -12.11 -19.94
CA ASN A 337 18.47 -10.95 -19.45
C ASN A 337 18.23 -10.82 -17.96
N PHE A 338 19.27 -10.65 -17.18
CA PHE A 338 19.16 -10.46 -15.75
C PHE A 338 20.12 -9.38 -15.25
N LEU A 339 19.67 -8.63 -14.26
CA LEU A 339 20.42 -7.55 -13.66
C LEU A 339 20.23 -7.52 -12.14
N LEU A 340 21.16 -6.86 -11.48
CA LEU A 340 21.11 -6.56 -10.06
C LEU A 340 20.78 -5.07 -9.87
N VAL A 341 19.65 -4.77 -9.25
CA VAL A 341 19.23 -3.41 -8.94
C VAL A 341 19.82 -3.00 -7.59
N PRO A 342 20.74 -2.00 -7.57
CA PRO A 342 21.33 -1.53 -6.32
C PRO A 342 20.31 -0.78 -5.48
N VAL A 343 20.61 -0.64 -4.19
CA VAL A 343 19.81 0.23 -3.31
C VAL A 343 20.16 1.69 -3.60
N PHE A 344 19.16 2.52 -3.88
CA PHE A 344 19.31 3.97 -4.04
C PHE A 344 18.73 4.71 -2.84
N ARG A 345 19.33 5.84 -2.46
CA ARG A 345 18.79 6.71 -1.41
C ARG A 345 17.50 7.39 -1.86
N SER A 346 17.50 7.91 -3.09
CA SER A 346 16.30 8.51 -3.67
C SER A 346 15.42 7.43 -4.30
N LYS A 347 14.20 7.29 -3.78
CA LYS A 347 13.20 6.33 -4.28
C LYS A 347 12.72 6.65 -5.70
N LEU A 348 12.83 7.91 -6.12
CA LEU A 348 12.47 8.37 -7.47
C LEU A 348 13.30 7.66 -8.54
N ILE A 349 14.54 7.26 -8.23
CA ILE A 349 15.44 6.58 -9.15
C ILE A 349 14.86 5.25 -9.63
N TYR A 350 14.16 4.50 -8.78
CA TYR A 350 13.54 3.24 -9.19
C TYR A 350 12.48 3.44 -10.27
N ASN A 351 11.70 4.53 -10.19
CA ASN A 351 10.71 4.86 -11.20
C ASN A 351 11.36 5.31 -12.51
N LEU A 352 12.38 6.17 -12.45
CA LEU A 352 13.14 6.55 -13.64
C LEU A 352 13.82 5.34 -14.27
N PHE A 353 14.43 4.48 -13.46
CA PHE A 353 15.10 3.26 -13.91
C PHE A 353 14.12 2.32 -14.61
N ALA A 354 12.97 2.04 -13.98
CA ALA A 354 11.94 1.20 -14.59
C ALA A 354 11.45 1.80 -15.92
N SER A 355 11.15 3.10 -15.95
CA SER A 355 10.73 3.79 -17.18
C SER A 355 11.77 3.66 -18.30
N THR A 356 13.04 3.97 -18.02
CA THR A 356 14.14 3.84 -18.97
C THR A 356 14.30 2.41 -19.46
N LEU A 357 14.16 1.42 -18.57
CA LEU A 357 14.27 0.00 -18.89
C LEU A 357 13.19 -0.43 -19.91
N PHE A 358 11.92 -0.10 -19.67
CA PHE A 358 10.83 -0.45 -20.58
C PHE A 358 10.87 0.33 -21.91
N GLN A 359 11.47 1.53 -21.92
CA GLN A 359 11.65 2.32 -23.15
C GLN A 359 12.76 1.78 -24.05
N HIS A 360 13.86 1.30 -23.47
CA HIS A 360 15.05 0.88 -24.23
C HIS A 360 15.08 -0.62 -24.54
N PHE A 361 14.41 -1.45 -23.74
CA PHE A 361 14.42 -2.91 -23.89
C PHE A 361 13.02 -3.47 -24.21
N ALA A 362 12.93 -4.33 -25.22
CA ALA A 362 11.70 -5.02 -25.59
C ALA A 362 11.43 -6.21 -24.65
N ILE A 363 10.87 -5.92 -23.47
CA ILE A 363 10.57 -6.91 -22.44
C ILE A 363 9.25 -7.61 -22.75
N SER A 364 9.32 -8.94 -22.97
CA SER A 364 8.12 -9.77 -23.19
C SER A 364 7.55 -10.34 -21.90
N LYS A 365 8.44 -10.72 -20.97
CA LYS A 365 8.08 -11.20 -19.64
C LYS A 365 9.11 -10.76 -18.62
N LEU A 366 8.63 -10.37 -17.45
CA LEU A 366 9.43 -9.93 -16.33
C LEU A 366 9.22 -10.85 -15.13
N LEU A 367 10.32 -11.33 -14.57
CA LEU A 367 10.37 -11.92 -13.23
C LEU A 367 11.12 -10.93 -12.33
N CYS A 368 10.48 -10.42 -11.29
CA CYS A 368 11.16 -9.55 -10.33
C CYS A 368 11.02 -10.10 -8.91
N PHE A 369 11.96 -9.71 -8.05
CA PHE A 369 11.95 -10.15 -6.67
C PHE A 369 11.87 -8.95 -5.74
N ALA A 370 11.20 -9.14 -4.60
CA ALA A 370 11.00 -8.12 -3.60
C ALA A 370 11.15 -8.69 -2.20
N THR A 371 11.17 -7.79 -1.23
CA THR A 371 11.00 -8.07 0.18
C THR A 371 9.68 -7.45 0.64
N SER A 372 9.03 -8.07 1.63
CA SER A 372 7.77 -7.60 2.19
C SER A 372 7.62 -8.14 3.61
N GLU A 373 6.95 -7.39 4.49
CA GLU A 373 6.52 -7.90 5.78
C GLU A 373 5.30 -8.79 5.59
N LEU A 374 5.55 -10.08 5.34
CA LEU A 374 4.49 -11.04 5.09
C LEU A 374 3.78 -11.41 6.39
N SER A 375 2.47 -11.17 6.42
CA SER A 375 1.58 -11.64 7.49
C SER A 375 1.17 -13.11 7.29
N GLY A 376 1.04 -13.85 8.39
CA GLY A 376 0.89 -15.32 8.37
C GLY A 376 2.26 -15.98 8.19
N LEU A 377 2.43 -17.23 8.63
CA LEU A 377 3.72 -17.98 8.63
C LEU A 377 4.25 -18.30 7.21
N HIS A 378 3.93 -17.49 6.21
CA HIS A 378 4.32 -17.61 4.82
C HIS A 378 5.70 -17.01 4.61
N THR A 379 6.59 -17.77 3.99
CA THR A 379 7.94 -17.32 3.63
C THR A 379 7.97 -16.54 2.32
N LEU A 380 7.01 -16.80 1.42
CA LEU A 380 6.89 -16.22 0.09
C LEU A 380 5.44 -15.87 -0.25
N ASN A 381 5.23 -14.72 -0.87
CA ASN A 381 3.99 -14.37 -1.60
C ASN A 381 4.32 -13.92 -3.02
N LYS A 382 3.40 -14.07 -3.97
CA LYS A 382 3.56 -13.60 -5.35
C LYS A 382 2.55 -12.52 -5.71
N LEU A 383 2.96 -11.58 -6.55
CA LEU A 383 2.09 -10.62 -7.20
C LEU A 383 2.26 -10.76 -8.70
N VAL A 384 1.20 -11.17 -9.40
CA VAL A 384 1.20 -11.37 -10.85
C VAL A 384 0.32 -10.33 -11.54
N SER A 385 0.71 -9.87 -12.73
CA SER A 385 -0.16 -8.99 -13.52
C SER A 385 -1.39 -9.72 -14.02
N GLN A 386 -2.47 -8.98 -14.30
CA GLN A 386 -3.75 -9.55 -14.77
C GLN A 386 -3.59 -10.37 -16.06
N ASN A 387 -2.62 -9.99 -16.90
CA ASN A 387 -2.36 -10.64 -18.18
C ASN A 387 -1.34 -11.77 -18.08
N TYR A 388 -0.80 -12.04 -16.90
CA TYR A 388 0.19 -13.08 -16.69
C TYR A 388 -0.40 -14.47 -16.94
N ARG A 389 0.06 -15.13 -18.00
CA ARG A 389 -0.33 -16.51 -18.30
C ARG A 389 0.62 -17.46 -17.61
N LEU A 390 0.13 -18.07 -16.53
CA LEU A 390 0.85 -19.16 -15.86
C LEU A 390 1.17 -20.26 -16.88
N PRO A 391 2.43 -20.68 -17.01
CA PRO A 391 2.82 -21.74 -17.94
C PRO A 391 2.00 -23.02 -17.71
N GLU A 392 1.73 -23.79 -18.78
CA GLU A 392 0.98 -25.05 -18.67
C GLU A 392 1.72 -26.08 -17.81
N LYS A 393 3.05 -25.99 -17.71
CA LYS A 393 3.85 -26.80 -16.80
C LYS A 393 3.40 -26.62 -15.34
N PRO A 394 3.43 -27.68 -14.52
CA PRO A 394 3.13 -27.59 -13.09
C PRO A 394 4.31 -26.94 -12.35
N LEU A 395 4.48 -25.63 -12.53
CA LEU A 395 5.53 -24.88 -11.84
C LEU A 395 5.17 -24.69 -10.37
N LEU A 396 6.18 -24.76 -9.49
CA LEU A 396 6.04 -24.48 -8.06
C LEU A 396 5.54 -23.05 -7.80
N LEU A 397 5.78 -22.12 -8.74
CA LEU A 397 5.22 -20.77 -8.70
C LEU A 397 3.69 -20.75 -8.54
N LYS A 398 2.97 -21.79 -9.02
CA LYS A 398 1.51 -21.89 -8.82
C LYS A 398 1.13 -22.09 -7.35
N GLN A 399 2.01 -22.72 -6.56
CA GLN A 399 1.79 -23.02 -5.14
C GLN A 399 2.12 -21.84 -4.23
N VAL A 400 2.90 -20.86 -4.71
CA VAL A 400 3.19 -19.63 -3.96
C VAL A 400 1.88 -18.84 -3.76
N PRO A 401 1.49 -18.48 -2.52
CA PRO A 401 0.28 -17.69 -2.25
C PRO A 401 0.28 -16.34 -2.96
N ASP A 402 -0.89 -15.88 -3.40
CA ASP A 402 -1.04 -14.53 -3.94
C ASP A 402 -0.90 -13.47 -2.84
N MET A 403 -0.27 -12.36 -3.16
CA MET A 403 -0.14 -11.21 -2.27
C MET A 403 -1.51 -10.58 -2.03
N GLN A 404 -1.85 -10.40 -0.76
CA GLN A 404 -3.09 -9.78 -0.30
C GLN A 404 -2.75 -8.60 0.62
N PRO A 405 -3.51 -7.49 0.59
CA PRO A 405 -3.38 -6.42 1.58
C PRO A 405 -3.48 -6.98 3.01
N PRO A 406 -2.68 -6.48 3.98
CA PRO A 406 -1.81 -5.31 3.92
C PRO A 406 -0.39 -5.63 3.41
N ASN A 407 -0.11 -6.82 2.90
CA ASN A 407 1.22 -7.14 2.37
C ASN A 407 1.40 -6.46 1.00
N PHE A 408 2.55 -5.85 0.76
CA PHE A 408 2.83 -5.13 -0.49
C PHE A 408 4.31 -5.13 -0.86
N ILE A 409 4.63 -4.75 -2.09
CA ILE A 409 6.01 -4.59 -2.57
C ILE A 409 6.37 -3.12 -2.76
N THR A 410 7.63 -2.77 -2.50
CA THR A 410 8.16 -1.41 -2.69
C THR A 410 9.48 -1.41 -3.47
N GLY A 411 10.10 -0.23 -3.60
CA GLY A 411 11.41 -0.06 -4.21
C GLY A 411 11.44 -0.44 -5.69
N ALA A 412 12.54 -1.09 -6.11
CA ALA A 412 12.75 -1.51 -7.49
C ALA A 412 11.62 -2.40 -8.03
N ALA A 413 11.19 -3.40 -7.24
CA ALA A 413 10.15 -4.33 -7.65
C ALA A 413 8.80 -3.63 -7.85
N GLY A 414 8.40 -2.77 -6.89
CA GLY A 414 7.16 -1.99 -7.00
C GLY A 414 7.14 -1.09 -8.24
N ALA A 415 8.25 -0.39 -8.51
CA ALA A 415 8.38 0.47 -9.70
C ALA A 415 8.29 -0.35 -11.00
N LEU A 416 8.97 -1.50 -11.06
CA LEU A 416 8.96 -2.38 -12.22
C LEU A 416 7.58 -3.02 -12.47
N VAL A 417 6.87 -3.46 -11.43
CA VAL A 417 5.51 -4.01 -11.57
C VAL A 417 4.55 -2.94 -12.08
N SER A 418 4.61 -1.73 -11.52
CA SER A 418 3.78 -0.60 -11.96
C SER A 418 3.99 -0.30 -13.45
N HIS A 419 5.24 -0.19 -13.90
CA HIS A 419 5.55 0.05 -15.31
C HIS A 419 5.19 -1.15 -16.20
N ALA A 420 5.38 -2.39 -15.74
CA ALA A 420 4.95 -3.57 -16.49
C ALA A 420 3.45 -3.53 -16.79
N ASN A 421 2.63 -3.07 -15.84
CA ASN A 421 1.19 -2.89 -16.06
C ASN A 421 0.89 -1.81 -17.11
N ILE A 422 1.63 -0.69 -17.11
CA ILE A 422 1.49 0.40 -18.09
C ILE A 422 1.85 -0.09 -19.51
N TYR A 423 2.97 -0.79 -19.66
CA TYR A 423 3.46 -1.32 -20.94
C TYR A 423 2.81 -2.66 -21.34
N ASN A 424 1.84 -3.15 -20.56
CA ASN A 424 1.13 -4.40 -20.80
C ASN A 424 2.04 -5.64 -20.91
N VAL A 425 3.05 -5.72 -20.04
CA VAL A 425 4.03 -6.82 -19.97
C VAL A 425 3.58 -7.84 -18.92
N GLU A 426 3.78 -9.13 -19.23
CA GLU A 426 3.56 -10.20 -18.26
C GLU A 426 4.61 -10.10 -17.14
N VAL A 427 4.18 -9.82 -15.90
CA VAL A 427 5.09 -9.74 -14.75
C VAL A 427 4.65 -10.70 -13.64
N ALA A 428 5.65 -11.42 -13.09
CA ALA A 428 5.53 -12.11 -11.82
C ALA A 428 6.55 -11.53 -10.85
N ALA A 429 6.06 -10.91 -9.77
CA ALA A 429 6.86 -10.49 -8.64
C ALA A 429 6.76 -11.53 -7.53
N ILE A 430 7.89 -11.96 -6.97
CA ILE A 430 7.91 -12.84 -5.79
C ILE A 430 8.51 -12.05 -4.63
N ALA A 431 7.72 -11.86 -3.59
CA ALA A 431 8.13 -11.21 -2.36
C ALA A 431 8.52 -12.25 -1.32
N VAL A 432 9.67 -12.03 -0.71
CA VAL A 432 10.16 -12.84 0.40
C VAL A 432 9.91 -12.11 1.72
N SER A 433 9.60 -12.87 2.76
CA SER A 433 9.42 -12.32 4.11
C SER A 433 10.70 -11.63 4.61
N ALA A 434 10.58 -10.36 4.97
CA ALA A 434 11.62 -9.58 5.63
C ALA A 434 10.98 -8.63 6.65
N GLU A 435 11.63 -8.46 7.81
CA GLU A 435 11.26 -7.43 8.80
C GLU A 435 11.89 -6.09 8.39
N GLY A 436 11.15 -4.99 8.54
CA GLY A 436 11.66 -3.65 8.24
C GLY A 436 11.70 -3.32 6.74
N ALA A 437 10.93 -4.04 5.90
CA ALA A 437 10.88 -3.91 4.43
C ALA A 437 10.51 -2.51 3.88
N PHE A 438 10.38 -1.52 4.76
CA PHE A 438 10.09 -0.12 4.47
C PHE A 438 11.35 0.76 4.51
N GLN A 439 12.38 0.34 5.26
CA GLN A 439 13.70 0.96 5.32
C GLN A 439 14.67 0.05 4.55
N LEU A 440 14.81 0.30 3.24
CA LEU A 440 15.59 -0.49 2.26
C LEU A 440 17.06 -0.80 2.65
N ASP A 441 17.58 -0.15 3.70
CA ASP A 441 18.94 -0.34 4.22
C ASP A 441 19.02 -1.16 5.52
N MET A 442 17.88 -1.40 6.19
CA MET A 442 17.81 -2.05 7.51
C MET A 442 16.94 -3.31 7.50
N GLU A 443 16.61 -3.82 6.31
CA GLU A 443 15.72 -4.97 6.17
C GLU A 443 16.38 -6.25 6.70
N LYS A 444 15.72 -6.86 7.67
CA LYS A 444 16.13 -8.14 8.22
C LYS A 444 15.42 -9.25 7.47
N PHE A 445 16.17 -9.87 6.59
CA PHE A 445 15.69 -10.85 5.65
C PHE A 445 15.72 -12.29 6.20
N ASP A 446 14.66 -13.08 5.96
CA ASP A 446 14.61 -14.50 6.34
C ASP A 446 15.36 -15.39 5.34
N ILE A 447 16.39 -16.09 5.83
CA ILE A 447 17.19 -17.03 5.05
C ILE A 447 16.34 -18.21 4.55
N SER A 448 15.33 -18.63 5.31
CA SER A 448 14.44 -19.73 4.91
C SER A 448 13.66 -19.33 3.66
N GLY A 449 13.10 -18.12 3.65
CA GLY A 449 12.46 -17.53 2.47
C GLY A 449 13.40 -17.40 1.27
N LEU A 450 14.69 -17.12 1.46
CA LEU A 450 15.67 -17.12 0.35
C LEU A 450 15.81 -18.49 -0.30
N VAL A 451 15.88 -19.54 0.52
CA VAL A 451 16.04 -20.91 0.05
C VAL A 451 14.79 -21.36 -0.68
N ASP A 452 13.61 -21.04 -0.14
CA ASP A 452 12.34 -21.29 -0.81
C ASP A 452 12.29 -20.55 -2.15
N LEU A 453 12.72 -19.28 -2.19
CA LEU A 453 12.80 -18.51 -3.43
C LEU A 453 13.72 -19.19 -4.44
N ALA A 454 14.88 -19.67 -4.00
CA ALA A 454 15.83 -20.37 -4.87
C ALA A 454 15.23 -21.64 -5.48
N VAL A 455 14.42 -22.39 -4.73
CA VAL A 455 13.70 -23.56 -5.23
C VAL A 455 12.68 -23.16 -6.31
N ILE A 456 11.95 -22.07 -6.11
CA ILE A 456 11.02 -21.55 -7.12
C ILE A 456 11.76 -21.11 -8.39
N VAL A 457 12.90 -20.43 -8.26
CA VAL A 457 13.70 -19.95 -9.38
C VAL A 457 14.33 -21.12 -10.16
N ASP A 458 14.85 -22.13 -9.46
CA ASP A 458 15.41 -23.36 -10.06
C ASP A 458 14.36 -24.08 -10.94
N ASP A 459 13.16 -24.30 -10.40
CA ASP A 459 12.03 -24.90 -11.14
C ASP A 459 11.55 -24.01 -12.29
N TYR A 460 11.42 -22.70 -12.06
CA TYR A 460 10.92 -21.75 -13.06
C TYR A 460 11.85 -21.63 -14.28
N LEU A 461 13.16 -21.63 -14.06
CA LEU A 461 14.18 -21.52 -15.11
C LEU A 461 14.63 -22.87 -15.66
N GLY A 462 14.28 -23.98 -14.98
CA GLY A 462 14.74 -25.32 -15.32
C GLY A 462 16.24 -25.47 -15.15
N LEU A 463 16.78 -24.90 -14.07
CA LEU A 463 18.19 -25.01 -13.71
C LEU A 463 18.47 -26.43 -13.17
N LYS A 464 19.70 -26.92 -13.37
CA LYS A 464 20.07 -28.27 -12.95
C LYS A 464 20.52 -28.26 -11.49
N GLY A 465 19.59 -28.34 -10.53
CA GLY A 465 19.72 -28.86 -9.15
C GLY A 465 20.74 -28.22 -8.17
N ASP A 466 21.92 -27.82 -8.64
CA ASP A 466 22.99 -27.27 -7.81
C ASP A 466 22.72 -25.80 -7.41
N TYR A 467 21.77 -25.13 -8.06
CA TYR A 467 21.41 -23.73 -7.81
C TYR A 467 21.03 -23.46 -6.36
N VAL A 468 20.14 -24.27 -5.82
CA VAL A 468 19.68 -24.13 -4.44
C VAL A 468 20.83 -24.32 -3.45
N GLN A 469 21.79 -25.20 -3.76
CA GLN A 469 22.94 -25.45 -2.91
C GLN A 469 23.92 -24.26 -2.92
N ILE A 470 24.19 -23.68 -4.09
CA ILE A 470 25.04 -22.47 -4.20
C ILE A 470 24.40 -21.29 -3.46
N VAL A 471 23.10 -21.06 -3.60
CA VAL A 471 22.39 -19.99 -2.87
C VAL A 471 22.51 -20.20 -1.35
N LYS A 472 22.37 -21.43 -0.85
CA LYS A 472 22.55 -21.75 0.57
C LYS A 472 23.97 -21.43 1.07
N GLU A 473 24.98 -21.72 0.27
CA GLU A 473 26.38 -21.44 0.62
C GLU A 473 26.66 -19.94 0.64
N LEU A 474 26.21 -19.20 -0.38
CA LEU A 474 26.32 -17.75 -0.44
C LEU A 474 25.58 -17.04 0.71
N ALA A 475 24.38 -17.53 1.07
CA ALA A 475 23.62 -17.00 2.19
C ALA A 475 24.34 -17.20 3.54
N LYS A 476 24.99 -18.36 3.73
CA LYS A 476 25.79 -18.64 4.93
C LYS A 476 27.02 -17.75 5.03
N VAL A 477 27.72 -17.51 3.92
CA VAL A 477 28.90 -16.63 3.87
C VAL A 477 28.48 -15.20 4.25
N LYS A 478 27.39 -14.68 3.67
CA LYS A 478 26.85 -13.35 3.99
C LYS A 478 26.45 -13.25 5.47
N LYS A 479 25.90 -14.33 6.05
CA LYS A 479 25.54 -14.39 7.48
C LYS A 479 26.78 -14.31 8.37
N ALA A 480 27.85 -15.02 8.01
CA ALA A 480 29.09 -15.03 8.77
C ALA A 480 29.79 -13.66 8.78
N SER A 481 29.69 -12.89 7.70
CA SER A 481 30.26 -11.53 7.61
C SER A 481 29.47 -10.47 8.38
N SER A 482 28.16 -10.64 8.57
CA SER A 482 27.28 -9.65 9.22
C SER A 482 27.24 -9.77 10.77
N GLY A 483 27.87 -10.79 11.35
CA GLY A 483 28.06 -10.92 12.81
C GLY A 483 26.79 -11.12 13.64
N SER A 484 25.61 -11.21 13.01
CA SER A 484 24.30 -11.28 13.66
C SER A 484 23.42 -12.35 13.00
N ASN A 485 22.42 -12.86 13.73
CA ASN A 485 21.43 -13.79 13.15
C ASN A 485 20.53 -13.13 12.09
N ALA A 486 20.59 -11.80 12.00
CA ALA A 486 20.03 -10.96 10.96
C ALA A 486 21.13 -10.48 10.02
N LEU A 487 20.89 -10.57 8.71
CA LEU A 487 21.74 -9.96 7.71
C LEU A 487 21.43 -8.46 7.69
N TYR A 488 22.25 -7.63 8.32
CA TYR A 488 22.27 -6.19 8.06
C TYR A 488 23.20 -5.94 6.87
N ILE A 489 22.78 -5.10 5.92
CA ILE A 489 23.65 -4.58 4.85
C ILE A 489 24.45 -3.40 5.40
#